data_AF-A0A3B8UJ29-F1
#
_entry.id   AF-A0A3B8UJ29-F1
#
_cell.length_a   1.000
_cell.length_b   1.000
_cell.length_c   1.000
_cell.angle_alpha   90.00
_cell.angle_beta   90.00
_cell.angle_gamma   90.00
#
_symmetry.space_group_name_H-M   'P 1'
#
loop_
_entity.id
_entity.type
_entity.pdbx_description
1 polymer ?
#
loop_
_entity_poly.entity_id
_entity_poly.type
_entity_poly.pdbx_seq_one_letter_code
_entity_poly.pdbx_strand_id
1 'polypeptide(L)'
;MPVTDYLVRNAELYPDEVALVELNPDEKDTRRTTWKEFDLIQPINNMPYRREITWSVFNEKANRFANMLLSRGVKKGDKVAILMYNCLEWLPIY
;
A
#
# COMPACT_ATOMS: atom_id res chain seq x y z
N MET A 1 12.47 -14.80 16.21
CA MET A 1 12.14 -13.37 15.98
C MET A 1 10.87 -13.30 15.15
N PRO A 2 9.82 -12.64 15.65
CA PRO A 2 8.72 -12.11 14.83
C PRO A 2 9.21 -11.37 13.58
N VAL A 3 8.41 -11.39 12.51
CA VAL A 3 8.70 -10.63 11.28
C VAL A 3 8.84 -9.13 11.56
N THR A 4 8.06 -8.61 12.51
CA THR A 4 8.08 -7.21 12.93
C THR A 4 9.45 -6.74 13.39
N ASP A 5 10.23 -7.61 14.04
CA ASP A 5 11.57 -7.23 14.53
C ASP A 5 12.53 -6.98 13.37
N TYR A 6 12.41 -7.75 12.28
CA TYR A 6 13.20 -7.52 11.07
C TYR A 6 12.79 -6.24 10.36
N LEU A 7 11.49 -5.94 10.32
CA LEU A 7 10.97 -4.72 9.71
C LEU A 7 11.45 -3.46 10.45
N VAL A 8 11.39 -3.49 11.79
CA VAL A 8 11.90 -2.40 12.64
C VAL A 8 13.42 -2.26 12.44
N ARG A 9 14.17 -3.36 12.50
CA ARG A 9 15.61 -3.34 12.26
C ARG A 9 15.97 -2.74 10.89
N ASN A 10 15.24 -3.06 9.84
CA ASN A 10 15.50 -2.51 8.51
C ASN A 10 15.19 -1.01 8.44
N ALA A 11 14.13 -0.55 9.11
CA ALA A 11 13.84 0.88 9.23
C ALA A 11 14.91 1.65 9.99
N GLU A 12 15.57 1.02 10.97
CA GLU A 12 16.69 1.61 11.71
C GLU A 12 18.00 1.60 10.93
N LEU A 13 18.34 0.48 10.27
CA LEU A 13 19.64 0.31 9.60
C LEU A 13 19.67 0.89 8.18
N TYR A 14 18.53 0.88 7.48
CA TYR A 14 18.43 1.21 6.05
C TYR A 14 17.27 2.19 5.78
N PRO A 15 17.14 3.30 6.52
CA PRO A 15 15.95 4.17 6.48
C PRO A 15 15.65 4.76 5.09
N ASP A 16 16.68 5.05 4.31
CA ASP A 16 16.58 5.68 2.99
C ASP A 16 16.57 4.65 1.85
N GLU A 17 16.78 3.36 2.13
CA GLU A 17 16.71 2.31 1.12
C GLU A 17 15.27 1.95 0.79
N VAL A 18 15.06 1.51 -0.45
CA VAL A 18 13.76 1.08 -0.96
C VAL A 18 13.35 -0.22 -0.29
N ALA A 19 12.21 -0.20 0.39
CA ALA A 19 11.59 -1.38 0.98
C ALA A 19 10.78 -2.14 -0.06
N LEU A 20 9.94 -1.42 -0.83
CA LEU A 20 9.06 -2.00 -1.85
C LEU A 20 8.91 -1.10 -3.07
N VAL A 21 8.61 -1.77 -4.18
CA VAL A 21 8.30 -1.15 -5.47
C VAL A 21 6.97 -1.70 -5.95
N GLU A 22 6.05 -0.80 -6.28
CA GLU A 22 4.85 -1.12 -7.04
C GLU A 22 5.11 -0.82 -8.51
N LEU A 23 4.80 -1.80 -9.34
CA LEU A 23 4.88 -1.72 -10.78
C LEU A 23 3.47 -1.89 -11.33
N ASN A 24 3.05 -0.96 -12.17
CA ASN A 24 1.92 -1.20 -13.07
C ASN A 24 2.48 -1.43 -14.49
N PRO A 25 2.71 -2.69 -14.90
CA PRO A 25 3.16 -3.01 -16.25
C PRO A 25 1.97 -2.88 -17.20
N ASP A 26 1.72 -1.68 -17.75
CA ASP A 26 0.81 -1.41 -18.87
C ASP A 26 -0.38 -2.39 -19.00
N GLU A 27 -1.31 -2.40 -18.04
CA GLU A 27 -2.61 -3.01 -18.32
C GLU A 27 -3.34 -2.07 -19.28
N LYS A 28 -3.19 -2.26 -20.60
CA LYS A 28 -4.13 -1.67 -21.56
C LYS A 28 -5.53 -2.08 -21.13
N ASP A 29 -6.34 -1.11 -20.71
CA ASP A 29 -7.75 -1.36 -20.42
C ASP A 29 -8.39 -1.90 -21.70
N THR A 30 -8.61 -3.21 -21.74
CA THR A 30 -9.24 -3.92 -22.86
C THR A 30 -10.76 -4.00 -22.67
N ARG A 31 -11.31 -3.39 -21.61
CA ARG A 31 -12.75 -3.25 -21.46
C ARG A 31 -13.24 -2.41 -22.62
N ARG A 32 -14.05 -3.02 -23.49
CA ARG A 32 -14.79 -2.32 -24.54
C ARG A 32 -15.83 -1.42 -23.87
N THR A 33 -15.43 -0.24 -23.43
CA THR A 33 -16.34 0.80 -22.96
C THR A 33 -17.20 1.23 -24.14
N THR A 34 -18.51 1.06 -24.04
CA THR A 34 -19.41 1.56 -25.07
C THR A 34 -19.38 3.09 -25.05
N TRP A 35 -19.63 3.76 -26.19
CA TRP A 35 -19.58 5.22 -26.29
C TRP A 35 -20.44 5.94 -25.23
N LYS A 36 -21.46 5.27 -24.69
CA LYS A 36 -22.34 5.77 -23.62
C LYS A 36 -21.70 5.84 -22.23
N GLU A 37 -20.67 5.05 -21.97
CA GLU A 37 -20.00 4.97 -20.66
C GLU A 37 -18.77 5.91 -20.57
N PHE A 38 -18.32 6.42 -21.72
CA PHE A 38 -17.14 7.28 -21.84
C PHE A 38 -17.31 8.66 -21.18
N ASP A 39 -18.54 9.21 -21.19
CA ASP A 39 -18.84 10.53 -20.60
C ASP A 39 -18.94 10.52 -19.06
N LEU A 40 -18.99 9.35 -18.43
CA LEU A 40 -19.20 9.20 -16.98
C LEU A 40 -17.92 8.84 -16.21
N ILE A 41 -16.83 8.55 -16.91
CA ILE A 41 -15.57 8.09 -16.31
C ILE A 41 -14.43 8.97 -16.83
N GLN A 42 -13.76 9.69 -15.94
CA GLN A 42 -12.49 10.34 -16.26
C GLN A 42 -11.50 9.26 -16.73
N PRO A 43 -10.93 9.35 -17.94
CA PRO A 43 -9.88 8.42 -18.34
C PRO A 43 -8.70 8.66 -17.40
N ILE A 44 -8.47 7.72 -16.49
CA ILE A 44 -7.26 7.69 -15.69
C ILE A 44 -6.14 7.46 -16.70
N ASN A 45 -5.17 8.38 -16.79
CA ASN A 45 -4.03 8.21 -17.69
C ASN A 45 -3.35 6.89 -17.34
N ASN A 46 -3.53 5.90 -18.21
CA ASN A 46 -3.04 4.55 -18.04
C ASN A 46 -1.58 4.51 -18.54
N MET A 47 -0.74 5.32 -17.90
CA MET A 47 0.69 5.37 -18.15
C MET A 47 1.38 4.40 -17.20
N PRO A 48 2.42 3.70 -17.68
CA PRO A 48 3.22 2.85 -16.84
C PRO A 48 3.82 3.69 -15.72
N TYR A 49 3.68 3.22 -14.49
CA TYR A 49 4.24 3.91 -13.33
C TYR A 49 4.99 2.93 -12.44
N ARG A 50 6.01 3.47 -11.78
CA ARG A 50 6.82 2.81 -10.77
C ARG A 50 6.78 3.66 -9.52
N ARG A 51 6.22 3.13 -8.45
CA ARG A 51 6.19 3.78 -7.14
C ARG A 51 7.09 3.03 -6.20
N GLU A 52 7.79 3.75 -5.35
CA GLU A 52 8.67 3.19 -4.34
C GLU A 52 8.28 3.70 -2.96
N ILE A 53 8.59 2.90 -1.95
CA ILE A 53 8.51 3.30 -0.54
C ILE A 53 9.80 2.91 0.16
N THR A 54 10.38 3.84 0.91
CA THR A 54 11.59 3.57 1.72
C THR A 54 11.23 2.87 3.03
N TRP A 55 12.20 2.26 3.69
CA TRP A 55 11.98 1.61 4.98
C TRP A 55 11.49 2.58 6.07
N SER A 56 12.01 3.81 6.11
CA SER A 56 11.57 4.84 7.04
C SER A 56 10.09 5.21 6.85
N VAL A 57 9.67 5.45 5.60
CA VAL A 57 8.28 5.81 5.26
C VAL A 57 7.34 4.63 5.50
N PHE A 58 7.77 3.41 5.19
CA PHE A 58 7.02 2.19 5.52
C PHE A 58 6.73 2.11 7.03
N ASN A 59 7.77 2.24 7.86
CA ASN A 59 7.64 2.19 9.31
C ASN A 59 6.77 3.33 9.86
N GLU A 60 6.91 4.54 9.34
CA GLU A 60 6.06 5.67 9.74
C GLU A 60 4.58 5.41 9.46
N LYS A 61 4.26 4.93 8.24
CA LYS A 61 2.88 4.62 7.84
C LYS A 61 2.29 3.48 8.66
N ALA A 62 3.06 2.43 8.92
CA ALA A 62 2.63 1.30 9.73
C ALA A 62 2.30 1.72 11.17
N ASN A 63 3.18 2.51 11.80
CA ASN A 63 2.94 3.05 13.13
C ASN A 63 1.73 4.00 13.17
N ARG A 64 1.54 4.83 12.14
CA ARG A 64 0.37 5.70 12.03
C ARG A 64 -0.93 4.91 11.97
N PHE A 65 -0.96 3.84 11.16
CA PHE A 65 -2.11 2.97 11.05
C PHE A 65 -2.38 2.20 12.36
N ALA A 66 -1.34 1.66 13.00
CA ALA A 66 -1.46 1.00 14.30
C ALA A 66 -2.06 1.94 15.37
N ASN A 67 -1.59 3.18 15.46
CA ASN A 67 -2.15 4.18 16.38
C ASN A 67 -3.61 4.52 16.07
N MET A 68 -4.00 4.55 14.79
CA MET A 68 -5.40 4.71 14.40
C MET A 68 -6.27 3.51 14.84
N LEU A 69 -5.76 2.28 14.78
CA LEU A 69 -6.49 1.12 15.28
C LEU A 69 -6.64 1.16 16.80
N LEU A 70 -5.57 1.51 17.52
CA LEU A 70 -5.59 1.66 18.97
C LEU A 70 -6.59 2.74 19.41
N SER A 71 -6.67 3.86 18.71
CA SER A 71 -7.63 4.92 19.03
C SER A 71 -9.09 4.52 18.79
N ARG A 72 -9.32 3.51 17.94
CA ARG A 72 -10.64 2.87 17.74
C ARG A 72 -10.91 1.69 18.69
N GLY A 73 -10.02 1.45 19.64
CA GLY A 73 -10.21 0.44 20.69
C GLY A 73 -9.88 -0.99 20.25
N VAL A 74 -9.18 -1.17 19.12
CA VAL A 74 -8.66 -2.48 18.70
C VAL A 74 -7.59 -2.96 19.67
N LYS A 75 -7.68 -4.21 20.08
CA LYS A 75 -6.81 -4.84 21.08
C LYS A 75 -6.10 -6.06 20.51
N LYS A 76 -5.06 -6.49 21.22
CA LYS A 76 -4.38 -7.75 20.92
C LYS A 76 -5.38 -8.90 20.95
N GLY A 77 -5.41 -9.68 19.86
CA GLY A 77 -6.33 -10.81 19.68
C GLY A 77 -7.55 -10.48 18.82
N ASP A 78 -7.83 -9.20 18.58
CA ASP A 78 -8.88 -8.79 17.64
C ASP A 78 -8.46 -9.12 16.20
N LYS A 79 -9.43 -9.49 15.39
CA LYS A 79 -9.23 -9.80 13.97
C LYS A 79 -9.58 -8.58 13.13
N VAL A 80 -8.65 -8.17 12.27
CA VAL A 80 -8.86 -7.06 11.32
C VAL A 80 -8.94 -7.64 9.91
N ALA A 81 -10.07 -7.42 9.24
CA ALA A 81 -10.22 -7.80 7.83
C ALA A 81 -9.66 -6.70 6.93
N ILE A 82 -8.84 -7.07 5.95
CA ILE A 82 -8.24 -6.15 4.98
C ILE A 82 -8.82 -6.49 3.61
N LEU A 83 -9.53 -5.54 3.00
CA LEU A 83 -10.07 -5.65 1.64
C LEU A 83 -9.49 -4.51 0.80
N MET A 84 -8.40 -4.79 0.10
CA MET A 84 -7.63 -3.81 -0.68
C MET A 84 -7.05 -4.46 -1.94
N TYR A 85 -6.69 -3.65 -2.91
CA TYR A 85 -5.89 -4.09 -4.06
C TYR A 85 -4.44 -4.34 -3.64
N ASN A 86 -3.70 -5.08 -4.48
CA ASN A 86 -2.26 -5.22 -4.32
C ASN A 86 -1.58 -3.88 -4.69
N CYS A 87 -1.34 -3.05 -3.67
CA CYS A 87 -0.70 -1.75 -3.82
C CYS A 87 0.29 -1.45 -2.68
N LEU A 88 1.12 -0.41 -2.81
CA LEU A 88 2.10 -0.05 -1.76
C LEU A 88 1.45 0.29 -0.42
N GLU A 89 0.22 0.78 -0.41
CA GLU A 89 -0.53 1.11 0.80
C GLU A 89 -0.96 -0.14 1.59
N TRP A 90 -1.04 -1.30 0.94
CA TRP A 90 -1.42 -2.55 1.59
C TRP A 90 -0.37 -3.01 2.62
N LEU A 91 0.92 -2.87 2.32
CA LEU A 91 1.95 -3.44 3.18
C LEU A 91 2.06 -2.79 4.56
N PRO A 92 1.99 -1.44 4.70
CA PRO A 92 1.98 -0.82 6.03
C PRO A 92 0.78 -1.20 6.91
N ILE A 93 -0.24 -1.84 6.32
CA ILE A 93 -1.47 -2.28 7.01
C ILE A 93 -1.36 -3.75 7.46
N TYR A 94 -0.48 -4.53 6.83
CA TYR A 94 -0.25 -5.95 7.12
C TYR A 94 0.53 -6.17 8.43
#